data_AF-A0A814M2J2-F1
#
_entry.id   AF-A0A814M2J2-F1
#
_cell.length_a   1.000
_cell.length_b   1.000
_cell.length_c   1.000
_cell.angle_alpha   90.00
_cell.angle_beta   90.00
_cell.angle_gamma   90.00
#
_symmetry.space_group_name_H-M   'P 1'
#
loop_
_entity.id
_entity.type
_entity.pdbx_description
1 polymer ?
#
loop_
_entity_poly.entity_id
_entity_poly.type
_entity_poly.pdbx_seq_one_letter_code
_entity_poly.pdbx_strand_id
1 'polypeptide(L)'
;MTTAATQKKVTDVDVDLKTTLKYWTTVDSHQVFEGHLPQLIPLDYIEEVYIPKTLFASLTPAAQESAKAIFRNSLYITEHKIDPTASGGGGPQPTDKDRADYQDYVVKKLIAKFDQCIKHSRHIHGSVITVAPSQFVDHIVVPLTISQAREQYRLKHKHDPDDTYIYWQSMYGDMMITVSDESIDPGVQQPNIQCLVCYVAEKPSTTTSDYRESVSYLNYGEPYRHAAVLNYRSFASSSNNFHRGCNTDDFSTYCLRIQQKTGQVTLSNAGPNSIYNSETISYKFPKTRLNLSKLNYIHVSAGSQKVPIRNLVLSFEQEPDLHPSFDKDFKRGSISFPGMKTSTTSGHAQSATTAPSPDDKSPSFFSEIKNKVVDLFAGGYGHDDESTKRIPCPRSINCLLQGAAEHMKKFSHPCQYSELCQKKDDEPHLTHEPHAADQCSSNRSCKRLDDPVHRTKYRHSGMPDFLIPCRDQQSCQINSFEHRVKYSHGEDIEIKAITTTRKYDVSRTTSSSYSALHPKDQYQETKSDFGRHSERIPCRHGSNCWDRRDRQHCSKYSHPDEQDQQRVSCRHGYGCHDKHDAHHSSKYPHLDEQYQRVRGFDHRQKIACKHGINCRDINDHNHCSKFSHPND
;
A
#
# COMPACT_ATOMS: atom_id res chain seq x y z
N MET A 1 -41.65 -9.38 -7.66
CA MET A 1 -41.93 -8.28 -6.72
C MET A 1 -40.69 -7.42 -6.63
N THR A 2 -40.73 -6.28 -7.32
CA THR A 2 -39.67 -5.27 -7.44
C THR A 2 -39.69 -4.40 -6.18
N THR A 3 -38.72 -4.60 -5.28
CA THR A 3 -38.50 -3.69 -4.17
C THR A 3 -37.77 -2.45 -4.67
N ALA A 4 -38.54 -1.38 -4.84
CA ALA A 4 -38.05 -0.03 -5.02
C ALA A 4 -37.27 0.40 -3.77
N ALA A 5 -35.96 0.19 -3.77
CA ALA A 5 -35.07 0.91 -2.88
C ALA A 5 -34.94 2.33 -3.43
N THR A 6 -35.55 3.27 -2.72
CA THR A 6 -35.46 4.72 -2.91
C THR A 6 -33.99 5.13 -3.06
N GLN A 7 -33.51 5.26 -4.31
CA GLN A 7 -32.35 6.07 -4.62
C GLN A 7 -32.73 7.50 -4.30
N LYS A 8 -32.46 7.94 -3.07
CA LYS A 8 -32.33 9.37 -2.80
C LYS A 8 -31.27 9.86 -3.76
N LYS A 9 -31.66 10.69 -4.74
CA LYS A 9 -30.74 11.58 -5.44
C LYS A 9 -30.01 12.35 -4.36
N VAL A 10 -28.80 11.91 -4.03
CA VAL A 10 -27.84 12.72 -3.30
C VAL A 10 -27.52 13.85 -4.26
N THR A 11 -28.17 14.98 -4.08
CA THR A 11 -27.77 16.22 -4.71
C THR A 11 -26.33 16.47 -4.26
N ASP A 12 -25.39 16.55 -5.21
CA ASP A 12 -24.03 17.01 -4.97
C ASP A 12 -24.08 18.23 -4.04
N VAL A 13 -23.57 18.06 -2.81
CA VAL A 13 -23.00 19.03 -1.86
C VAL A 13 -23.11 18.40 -0.46
N ASP A 14 -21.96 18.20 0.19
CA ASP A 14 -21.76 17.68 1.56
C ASP A 14 -21.98 16.17 1.81
N VAL A 15 -21.30 15.32 1.04
CA VAL A 15 -21.01 13.94 1.49
C VAL A 15 -19.75 13.97 2.36
N ASP A 16 -19.90 13.90 3.68
CA ASP A 16 -18.77 13.74 4.60
C ASP A 16 -18.38 12.26 4.77
N LEU A 17 -17.19 12.00 5.34
CA LEU A 17 -16.69 10.64 5.56
C LEU A 17 -17.65 9.80 6.41
N LYS A 18 -18.33 10.42 7.38
CA LYS A 18 -19.28 9.74 8.27
C LYS A 18 -20.51 9.28 7.49
N THR A 19 -21.00 10.10 6.56
CA THR A 19 -22.10 9.79 5.64
C THR A 19 -21.71 8.65 4.71
N THR A 20 -20.49 8.67 4.16
CA THR A 20 -19.96 7.59 3.33
C THR A 20 -19.88 6.28 4.13
N LEU A 21 -19.26 6.27 5.31
CA LEU A 21 -19.14 5.08 6.15
C LEU A 21 -20.50 4.49 6.53
N LYS A 22 -21.46 5.34 6.90
CA LYS A 22 -22.82 4.91 7.24
C LYS A 22 -23.59 4.39 6.04
N TYR A 23 -23.35 4.94 4.85
CA TYR A 23 -23.92 4.38 3.61
C TYR A 23 -23.39 2.96 3.39
N TRP A 24 -22.07 2.74 3.53
CA TRP A 24 -21.44 1.43 3.32
C TRP A 24 -21.95 0.33 4.25
N THR A 25 -22.44 0.65 5.46
CA THR A 25 -23.06 -0.38 6.33
C THR A 25 -24.44 -0.82 5.85
N THR A 26 -25.06 -0.09 4.93
CA THR A 26 -26.38 -0.41 4.37
C THR A 26 -26.31 -1.18 3.07
N VAL A 27 -25.13 -1.26 2.44
CA VAL A 27 -24.96 -1.93 1.16
C VAL A 27 -24.34 -3.29 1.34
N ASP A 28 -24.92 -4.30 0.69
CA ASP A 28 -24.41 -5.67 0.75
C ASP A 28 -22.98 -5.69 0.21
N SER A 29 -22.04 -6.19 1.01
CA SER A 29 -20.65 -6.34 0.56
C SER A 29 -20.54 -7.18 -0.71
N HIS A 30 -21.46 -8.13 -0.93
CA HIS A 30 -21.55 -8.92 -2.15
C HIS A 30 -22.12 -8.12 -3.35
N GLN A 31 -22.87 -7.04 -3.12
CA GLN A 31 -23.43 -6.23 -4.20
C GLN A 31 -22.57 -5.03 -4.60
N VAL A 32 -21.60 -4.62 -3.77
CA VAL A 32 -20.74 -3.47 -4.10
C VAL A 32 -19.31 -3.87 -4.45
N PHE A 33 -18.87 -5.02 -3.97
CA PHE A 33 -17.59 -5.62 -4.37
C PHE A 33 -17.71 -7.15 -4.40
N GLU A 34 -18.54 -7.70 -5.29
CA GLU A 34 -18.18 -8.97 -5.94
C GLU A 34 -17.18 -8.66 -7.07
N GLY A 35 -16.11 -7.95 -6.73
CA GLY A 35 -14.85 -8.28 -7.38
C GLY A 35 -14.47 -9.61 -6.75
N HIS A 36 -14.29 -10.66 -7.54
CA HIS A 36 -13.25 -11.61 -7.16
C HIS A 36 -12.06 -10.75 -6.79
N LEU A 37 -11.79 -10.62 -5.48
CA LEU A 37 -10.63 -9.87 -4.99
C LEU A 37 -9.49 -10.35 -5.89
N PRO A 38 -8.73 -9.45 -6.55
CA PRO A 38 -7.62 -9.87 -7.39
C PRO A 38 -6.87 -10.95 -6.62
N GLN A 39 -6.44 -12.04 -7.27
CA GLN A 39 -5.84 -13.20 -6.59
C GLN A 39 -4.71 -12.85 -5.61
N LEU A 40 -4.24 -11.61 -5.64
CA LEU A 40 -3.33 -10.99 -4.69
C LEU A 40 -3.95 -9.65 -4.28
N ILE A 41 -4.68 -9.60 -3.15
CA ILE A 41 -4.79 -8.34 -2.41
C ILE A 41 -3.56 -8.27 -1.49
N PRO A 42 -2.66 -7.31 -1.76
CA PRO A 42 -1.70 -6.81 -0.79
C PRO A 42 -2.27 -6.79 0.64
N LEU A 43 -1.74 -7.62 1.56
CA LEU A 43 -2.25 -7.68 2.95
C LEU A 43 -2.07 -6.34 3.70
N ASP A 44 -1.21 -5.47 3.21
CA ASP A 44 -1.00 -4.07 3.62
C ASP A 44 -2.17 -3.14 3.28
N TYR A 45 -3.10 -3.52 2.41
CA TYR A 45 -4.36 -2.78 2.23
C TYR A 45 -5.32 -3.02 3.40
N ILE A 46 -5.06 -4.07 4.21
CA ILE A 46 -5.83 -4.38 5.39
C ILE A 46 -5.24 -3.58 6.55
N GLU A 47 -5.79 -2.38 6.77
CA GLU A 47 -5.38 -1.55 7.90
C GLU A 47 -5.73 -2.17 9.26
N GLU A 48 -6.89 -2.82 9.33
CA GLU A 48 -7.50 -3.31 10.56
C GLU A 48 -8.32 -4.58 10.30
N VAL A 49 -8.20 -5.55 11.21
CA VAL A 49 -8.99 -6.77 11.23
C VAL A 49 -9.69 -6.85 12.58
N TYR A 50 -11.01 -6.67 12.59
CA TYR A 50 -11.81 -6.94 13.77
C TYR A 50 -12.39 -8.35 13.64
N ILE A 51 -12.23 -9.17 14.68
CA ILE A 51 -12.81 -10.52 14.72
C ILE A 51 -13.45 -10.80 16.10
N PRO A 52 -14.69 -11.33 16.18
CA PRO A 52 -15.27 -11.75 17.45
C PRO A 52 -14.46 -12.90 18.07
N LYS A 53 -14.33 -12.93 19.39
CA LYS A 53 -13.56 -13.94 20.14
C LYS A 53 -14.06 -15.37 19.89
N THR A 54 -15.37 -15.53 19.78
CA THR A 54 -16.03 -16.80 19.44
C THR A 54 -15.62 -17.29 18.05
N LEU A 55 -15.62 -16.41 17.05
CA LEU A 55 -15.21 -16.75 15.70
C LEU A 55 -13.70 -17.02 15.63
N PHE A 56 -12.87 -16.20 16.27
CA PHE A 56 -11.43 -16.44 16.31
C PHE A 56 -11.08 -17.77 16.99
N ALA A 57 -11.75 -18.10 18.09
CA ALA A 57 -11.56 -19.38 18.78
C ALA A 57 -12.03 -20.59 17.96
N SER A 58 -12.95 -20.40 17.00
CA SER A 58 -13.40 -21.46 16.08
C SER A 58 -12.37 -21.78 14.98
N LEU A 59 -11.40 -20.90 14.75
CA LEU A 59 -10.31 -21.15 13.80
C LEU A 59 -9.38 -22.24 14.33
N THR A 60 -8.71 -22.95 13.42
CA THR A 60 -7.66 -23.92 13.81
C THR A 60 -6.51 -23.22 14.53
N PRO A 61 -5.77 -23.90 15.43
CA PRO A 61 -4.64 -23.30 16.11
C PRO A 61 -3.61 -22.68 15.15
N ALA A 62 -3.30 -23.37 14.05
CA ALA A 62 -2.41 -22.87 13.01
C ALA A 62 -2.92 -21.59 12.33
N ALA A 63 -4.24 -21.48 12.09
CA ALA A 63 -4.84 -20.28 11.52
C ALA A 63 -4.84 -19.11 12.53
N GLN A 64 -5.06 -19.37 13.81
CA GLN A 64 -4.96 -18.35 14.87
C GLN A 64 -3.53 -17.80 14.98
N GLU A 65 -2.53 -18.67 14.96
CA GLU A 65 -1.11 -18.27 14.97
C GLU A 65 -0.75 -17.48 13.71
N SER A 66 -1.16 -17.95 12.54
CA SER A 66 -0.90 -17.27 11.26
C SER A 66 -1.54 -15.88 11.22
N ALA A 67 -2.80 -15.74 11.64
CA ALA A 67 -3.47 -14.44 11.69
C ALA A 67 -2.77 -13.46 12.63
N LYS A 68 -2.33 -13.92 13.81
CA LYS A 68 -1.55 -13.09 14.75
C LYS A 68 -0.20 -12.68 14.18
N ALA A 69 0.50 -13.60 13.49
CA ALA A 69 1.81 -13.33 12.91
C ALA A 69 1.75 -12.34 11.73
N ILE A 70 0.72 -12.48 10.89
CA ILE A 70 0.51 -11.67 9.69
C ILE A 70 0.03 -10.26 10.05
N PHE A 71 -1.06 -10.17 10.81
CA PHE A 71 -1.74 -8.88 11.04
C PHE A 71 -1.23 -8.15 12.29
N ARG A 72 -0.57 -8.85 13.22
CA ARG A 72 0.09 -8.27 14.41
C ARG A 72 -0.82 -7.25 15.12
N ASN A 73 -0.43 -5.97 15.09
CA ASN A 73 -1.12 -4.88 15.76
C ASN A 73 -2.44 -4.47 15.09
N SER A 74 -2.67 -4.89 13.85
CA SER A 74 -3.91 -4.66 13.11
C SER A 74 -4.98 -5.71 13.42
N LEU A 75 -4.69 -6.77 14.20
CA LEU A 75 -5.68 -7.79 14.57
C LEU A 75 -6.30 -7.52 15.94
N TYR A 76 -7.61 -7.27 15.94
CA TYR A 76 -8.41 -6.99 17.12
C TYR A 76 -9.40 -8.12 17.38
N ILE A 77 -9.07 -8.96 18.36
CA ILE A 77 -9.99 -9.99 18.87
C ILE A 77 -10.92 -9.32 19.89
N THR A 78 -12.20 -9.18 19.54
CA THR A 78 -13.18 -8.46 20.34
C THR A 78 -13.99 -9.40 21.24
N GLU A 79 -14.41 -8.97 22.42
CA GLU A 79 -15.18 -9.81 23.37
C GLU A 79 -16.60 -10.17 22.90
N HIS A 80 -17.03 -9.68 21.75
CA HIS A 80 -18.33 -10.00 21.16
C HIS A 80 -18.45 -11.50 20.87
N LYS A 81 -19.67 -12.00 21.04
CA LYS A 81 -20.04 -13.39 20.77
C LYS A 81 -20.97 -13.40 19.57
N ILE A 82 -20.50 -13.93 18.46
CA ILE A 82 -21.33 -14.13 17.27
C ILE A 82 -21.42 -15.63 17.07
N ASP A 83 -22.64 -16.14 16.93
CA ASP A 83 -22.86 -17.53 16.59
C ASP A 83 -22.58 -17.71 15.08
N PRO A 84 -21.52 -18.45 14.70
CA PRO A 84 -21.21 -18.69 13.29
C PRO A 84 -22.26 -19.57 12.60
N THR A 85 -23.13 -20.24 13.36
CA THR A 85 -24.20 -21.10 12.84
C THR A 85 -25.51 -20.36 12.61
N ALA A 86 -25.66 -19.14 13.14
CA ALA A 86 -26.79 -18.24 12.90
C ALA A 86 -26.72 -17.66 11.47
N SER A 87 -26.91 -18.54 10.50
CA SER A 87 -26.88 -18.24 9.06
C SER A 87 -28.25 -17.75 8.60
N GLY A 88 -28.66 -16.58 9.09
CA GLY A 88 -29.57 -15.73 8.35
C GLY A 88 -28.79 -15.08 7.20
N GLY A 89 -29.30 -15.21 5.97
CA GLY A 89 -28.59 -14.89 4.72
C GLY A 89 -27.71 -13.64 4.78
N GLY A 90 -26.51 -13.76 4.20
CA GLY A 90 -25.51 -12.71 4.11
C GLY A 90 -26.09 -11.47 3.42
N GLY A 91 -26.53 -10.52 4.24
CA GLY A 91 -26.94 -9.20 3.82
C GLY A 91 -26.27 -8.16 4.72
N PRO A 92 -26.36 -6.87 4.35
CA PRO A 92 -25.72 -5.77 5.07
C PRO A 92 -26.34 -5.49 6.44
N GLN A 93 -27.56 -5.98 6.66
CA GLN A 93 -28.29 -5.79 7.90
C GLN A 93 -28.01 -6.96 8.87
N PRO A 94 -27.67 -6.67 10.14
CA PRO A 94 -27.53 -7.69 11.15
C PRO A 94 -28.80 -8.53 11.29
N THR A 95 -28.63 -9.85 11.37
CA THR A 95 -29.69 -10.83 11.56
C THR A 95 -30.20 -10.90 13.00
N ASP A 96 -29.40 -10.43 13.94
CA ASP A 96 -29.64 -10.51 15.37
C ASP A 96 -28.93 -9.35 16.10
N LYS A 97 -29.27 -9.19 17.38
CA LYS A 97 -28.76 -8.12 18.23
C LYS A 97 -27.25 -8.21 18.47
N ASP A 98 -26.71 -9.41 18.64
CA ASP A 98 -25.28 -9.58 18.94
C ASP A 98 -24.41 -9.19 17.74
N ARG A 99 -24.87 -9.52 16.53
CA ARG A 99 -24.27 -9.09 15.27
C ARG A 99 -24.41 -7.58 15.05
N ALA A 100 -25.55 -6.99 15.42
CA ALA A 100 -25.76 -5.54 15.35
C ALA A 100 -24.81 -4.79 16.28
N ASP A 101 -24.75 -5.22 17.55
CA ASP A 101 -23.90 -4.61 18.57
C ASP A 101 -22.41 -4.70 18.16
N TYR A 102 -21.99 -5.82 17.55
CA TYR A 102 -20.64 -5.97 16.99
C TYR A 102 -20.37 -5.06 15.77
N GLN A 103 -21.29 -4.98 14.81
CA GLN A 103 -21.12 -4.11 13.63
C GLN A 103 -21.02 -2.64 14.06
N ASP A 104 -21.89 -2.20 14.96
CA ASP A 104 -21.87 -0.84 15.52
C ASP A 104 -20.57 -0.55 16.26
N TYR A 105 -20.05 -1.53 17.02
CA TYR A 105 -18.75 -1.42 17.66
C TYR A 105 -17.62 -1.19 16.64
N VAL A 106 -17.56 -2.02 15.59
CA VAL A 106 -16.52 -1.92 14.55
C VAL A 106 -16.60 -0.58 13.83
N VAL A 107 -17.79 -0.18 13.39
CA VAL A 107 -18.02 1.10 12.70
C VAL A 107 -17.60 2.28 13.59
N LYS A 108 -17.97 2.26 14.88
CA LYS A 108 -17.56 3.29 15.84
C LYS A 108 -16.04 3.36 16.02
N LYS A 109 -15.37 2.21 16.06
CA LYS A 109 -13.89 2.14 16.13
C LYS A 109 -13.24 2.72 14.89
N LEU A 110 -13.72 2.35 13.70
CA LEU A 110 -13.24 2.89 12.43
C LEU A 110 -13.44 4.40 12.37
N ILE A 111 -14.64 4.92 12.70
CA ILE A 111 -14.90 6.37 12.73
C ILE A 111 -13.94 7.09 13.70
N ALA A 112 -13.76 6.56 14.91
CA ALA A 112 -12.86 7.18 15.89
C ALA A 112 -11.41 7.19 15.40
N LYS A 113 -10.97 6.10 14.75
CA LYS A 113 -9.64 6.00 14.14
C LYS A 113 -9.50 7.00 13.00
N PHE A 114 -10.48 7.09 12.10
CA PHE A 114 -10.46 8.09 11.03
C PHE A 114 -10.43 9.53 11.56
N ASP A 115 -11.25 9.85 12.58
CA ASP A 115 -11.23 11.16 13.22
C ASP A 115 -9.84 11.44 13.85
N GLN A 116 -9.17 10.43 14.41
CA GLN A 116 -7.81 10.54 14.93
C GLN A 116 -6.77 10.70 13.80
N CYS A 117 -6.88 9.92 12.72
CA CYS A 117 -6.03 9.98 11.55
C CYS A 117 -6.16 11.36 10.90
N ILE A 118 -7.34 11.91 10.70
CA ILE A 118 -7.53 13.27 10.17
C ILE A 118 -6.80 14.30 11.06
N LYS A 119 -6.90 14.16 12.39
CA LYS A 119 -6.25 15.07 13.34
C LYS A 119 -4.72 14.97 13.39
N HIS A 120 -4.15 13.78 13.12
CA HIS A 120 -2.72 13.50 13.30
C HIS A 120 -2.00 13.16 12.00
N SER A 121 -2.72 13.12 10.88
CA SER A 121 -2.16 12.76 9.59
C SER A 121 -1.12 13.81 9.20
N ARG A 122 0.08 13.32 8.93
CA ARG A 122 1.01 14.00 8.04
C ARG A 122 0.59 13.70 6.61
N HIS A 123 -0.66 14.02 6.24
CA HIS A 123 -1.03 13.90 4.85
C HIS A 123 -0.11 14.82 4.06
N ILE A 124 0.59 14.23 3.09
CA ILE A 124 1.42 15.01 2.20
C ILE A 124 0.46 15.76 1.29
N HIS A 125 0.21 17.01 1.64
CA HIS A 125 -0.66 17.90 0.88
C HIS A 125 0.14 18.50 -0.26
N GLY A 126 -0.26 18.17 -1.48
CA GLY A 126 0.35 18.69 -2.68
C GLY A 126 -0.64 19.38 -3.60
N SER A 127 -0.13 19.77 -4.77
CA SER A 127 -0.98 20.27 -5.84
C SER A 127 -1.89 19.15 -6.35
N VAL A 128 -3.15 19.51 -6.60
CA VAL A 128 -4.13 18.65 -7.28
C VAL A 128 -4.37 19.23 -8.65
N ILE A 129 -4.09 18.45 -9.68
CA ILE A 129 -4.14 18.88 -11.07
C ILE A 129 -4.86 17.80 -11.87
N THR A 130 -5.82 18.17 -12.69
CA THR A 130 -6.42 17.24 -13.66
C THR A 130 -6.02 17.68 -15.04
N VAL A 131 -5.20 16.87 -15.71
CA VAL A 131 -4.66 17.18 -17.04
C VAL A 131 -5.61 16.61 -18.10
N ALA A 132 -6.04 17.46 -19.02
CA ALA A 132 -6.85 17.04 -20.16
C ALA A 132 -5.99 16.24 -21.18
N PRO A 133 -6.59 15.34 -21.97
CA PRO A 133 -5.89 14.70 -23.07
C PRO A 133 -5.36 15.74 -24.05
N SER A 134 -4.06 15.71 -24.34
CA SER A 134 -3.43 16.69 -25.25
C SER A 134 -2.36 16.10 -26.16
N GLN A 135 -2.14 14.77 -26.14
CA GLN A 135 -1.05 14.12 -26.88
C GLN A 135 0.32 14.74 -26.54
N PHE A 136 0.50 15.18 -25.29
CA PHE A 136 1.68 15.89 -24.80
C PHE A 136 1.95 17.24 -25.49
N VAL A 137 0.96 17.85 -26.12
CA VAL A 137 1.06 19.20 -26.69
C VAL A 137 0.89 20.27 -25.62
N ASP A 138 -0.04 20.05 -24.68
CA ASP A 138 -0.30 21.01 -23.60
C ASP A 138 0.52 20.68 -22.35
N HIS A 139 1.24 21.69 -21.83
CA HIS A 139 2.02 21.59 -20.60
C HIS A 139 1.48 22.53 -19.53
N ILE A 140 0.95 21.97 -18.44
CA ILE A 140 0.49 22.74 -17.28
C ILE A 140 1.69 22.97 -16.37
N VAL A 141 2.02 24.24 -16.12
CA VAL A 141 3.10 24.62 -15.20
C VAL A 141 2.60 24.49 -13.76
N VAL A 142 3.37 23.80 -12.92
CA VAL A 142 3.12 23.77 -11.47
C VAL A 142 3.53 25.14 -10.89
N PRO A 143 2.66 25.82 -10.11
CA PRO A 143 2.93 27.18 -9.64
C PRO A 143 4.18 27.37 -8.77
N LEU A 144 4.69 26.30 -8.15
CA LEU A 144 5.87 26.31 -7.29
C LEU A 144 7.09 25.78 -8.04
N THR A 145 8.11 26.62 -8.21
CA THR A 145 9.40 26.22 -8.81
C THR A 145 10.31 25.51 -7.82
N ILE A 146 11.29 24.76 -8.33
CA ILE A 146 12.30 24.06 -7.50
C ILE A 146 13.11 25.07 -6.68
N SER A 147 13.49 26.21 -7.26
CA SER A 147 14.27 27.23 -6.55
C SER A 147 13.49 27.87 -5.41
N GLN A 148 12.21 28.20 -5.62
CA GLN A 148 11.33 28.76 -4.58
C GLN A 148 11.14 27.76 -3.43
N ALA A 149 10.87 26.51 -3.74
CA ALA A 149 10.72 25.47 -2.72
C ALA A 149 12.03 25.23 -1.96
N ARG A 150 13.18 25.28 -2.65
CA ARG A 150 14.50 25.15 -2.01
C ARG A 150 14.81 26.29 -1.06
N GLU A 151 14.44 27.50 -1.43
CA GLU A 151 14.57 28.66 -0.55
C GLU A 151 13.75 28.46 0.74
N GLN A 152 12.49 28.03 0.61
CA GLN A 152 11.65 27.72 1.77
C GLN A 152 12.24 26.60 2.65
N TYR A 153 12.84 25.59 2.04
CA TYR A 153 13.53 24.51 2.76
C TYR A 153 14.73 25.03 3.56
N ARG A 154 15.55 25.90 2.96
CA ARG A 154 16.73 26.52 3.60
C ARG A 154 16.38 27.45 4.76
N LEU A 155 15.17 28.03 4.79
CA LEU A 155 14.71 28.80 5.95
C LEU A 155 14.54 27.93 7.21
N LYS A 156 14.28 26.63 7.03
CA LYS A 156 14.06 25.67 8.13
C LYS A 156 15.26 24.77 8.40
N HIS A 157 16.16 24.61 7.42
CA HIS A 157 17.30 23.69 7.48
C HIS A 157 18.62 24.42 7.20
N LYS A 158 19.67 24.08 7.94
CA LYS A 158 20.98 24.74 7.86
C LYS A 158 21.88 24.26 6.70
N HIS A 159 21.42 23.31 5.89
CA HIS A 159 22.21 22.70 4.82
C HIS A 159 21.54 22.87 3.46
N ASP A 160 22.34 22.83 2.40
CA ASP A 160 21.85 22.88 1.03
C ASP A 160 21.68 21.46 0.48
N PRO A 161 20.45 21.03 0.15
CA PRO A 161 20.20 19.68 -0.33
C PRO A 161 20.72 19.49 -1.77
N ASP A 162 21.36 18.36 -2.03
CA ASP A 162 21.74 17.94 -3.39
C ASP A 162 20.58 17.23 -4.11
N ASP A 163 19.76 16.53 -3.33
CA ASP A 163 18.61 15.79 -3.81
C ASP A 163 17.39 16.70 -3.97
N THR A 164 16.61 16.44 -5.01
CA THR A 164 15.26 16.97 -5.17
C THR A 164 14.35 15.80 -5.49
N TYR A 165 13.30 15.63 -4.71
CA TYR A 165 12.31 14.57 -4.86
C TYR A 165 10.99 15.19 -5.32
N ILE A 166 10.47 14.72 -6.45
CA ILE A 166 9.12 15.05 -6.92
C ILE A 166 8.27 13.81 -6.68
N TYR A 167 7.30 13.92 -5.77
CA TYR A 167 6.30 12.90 -5.52
C TYR A 167 5.00 13.30 -6.20
N TRP A 168 4.26 12.33 -6.72
CA TRP A 168 2.90 12.55 -7.20
C TRP A 168 2.12 11.24 -7.19
N GLN A 169 0.80 11.37 -7.20
CA GLN A 169 -0.12 10.26 -7.35
C GLN A 169 -0.91 10.43 -8.64
N SER A 170 -1.01 9.39 -9.45
CA SER A 170 -1.88 9.42 -10.63
C SER A 170 -2.59 8.10 -10.89
N MET A 171 -3.70 8.18 -11.61
CA MET A 171 -4.40 7.02 -12.16
C MET A 171 -4.15 6.91 -13.65
N TYR A 172 -4.23 5.69 -14.18
CA TYR A 172 -4.18 5.34 -15.61
C TYR A 172 -2.87 5.61 -16.35
N GLY A 173 -1.90 6.31 -15.74
CA GLY A 173 -0.62 6.60 -16.40
C GLY A 173 -0.79 7.51 -17.61
N ASP A 174 -0.06 7.24 -18.69
CA ASP A 174 -0.03 8.03 -19.94
C ASP A 174 0.26 9.51 -19.70
N MET A 175 1.25 9.78 -18.85
CA MET A 175 1.56 11.13 -18.39
C MET A 175 3.05 11.42 -18.43
N MET A 176 3.37 12.71 -18.51
CA MET A 176 4.73 13.19 -18.52
C MET A 176 4.93 14.29 -17.50
N ILE A 177 5.95 14.13 -16.65
CA ILE A 177 6.55 15.21 -15.87
C ILE A 177 7.76 15.71 -16.64
N THR A 178 7.76 16.99 -16.97
CA THR A 178 8.89 17.67 -17.60
C THR A 178 9.46 18.67 -16.61
N VAL A 179 10.76 18.59 -16.36
CA VAL A 179 11.46 19.59 -15.54
C VAL A 179 12.40 20.38 -16.43
N SER A 180 12.21 21.70 -16.49
CA SER A 180 12.89 22.58 -17.44
C SER A 180 13.59 23.75 -16.76
N ASP A 181 14.61 24.32 -17.41
CA ASP A 181 15.28 25.54 -16.93
C ASP A 181 14.44 26.81 -17.12
N GLU A 182 13.56 26.82 -18.12
CA GLU A 182 12.58 27.88 -18.40
C GLU A 182 11.16 27.32 -18.44
N SER A 183 10.15 28.18 -18.23
CA SER A 183 8.75 27.78 -18.38
C SER A 183 8.47 27.46 -19.86
N ILE A 184 7.94 26.27 -20.12
CA ILE A 184 7.46 25.87 -21.44
C ILE A 184 6.25 26.72 -21.85
N ASP A 185 6.34 27.37 -23.02
CA ASP A 185 5.24 28.06 -23.67
C ASP A 185 4.91 27.36 -25.01
N PRO A 186 3.75 26.68 -25.14
CA PRO A 186 3.37 25.98 -26.36
C PRO A 186 3.30 26.88 -27.60
N GLY A 187 3.11 28.20 -27.42
CA GLY A 187 3.00 29.17 -28.50
C GLY A 187 4.35 29.70 -29.00
N VAL A 188 5.47 29.39 -28.32
CA VAL A 188 6.78 30.01 -28.60
C VAL A 188 7.82 28.94 -28.90
N GLN A 189 8.61 29.14 -29.95
CA GLN A 189 9.78 28.29 -30.19
C GLN A 189 10.85 28.57 -29.15
N GLN A 190 11.19 27.55 -28.35
CA GLN A 190 12.23 27.60 -27.32
C GLN A 190 13.36 26.60 -27.66
N PRO A 191 14.17 26.84 -28.71
CA PRO A 191 15.12 25.85 -29.24
C PRO A 191 16.26 25.48 -28.28
N ASN A 192 16.49 26.28 -27.26
CA ASN A 192 17.58 26.09 -26.29
C ASN A 192 17.10 25.59 -24.92
N ILE A 193 15.80 25.34 -24.75
CA ILE A 193 15.25 24.90 -23.46
C ILE A 193 15.86 23.56 -23.05
N GLN A 194 16.38 23.49 -21.84
CA GLN A 194 16.88 22.25 -21.27
C GLN A 194 15.77 21.56 -20.51
N CYS A 195 15.35 20.39 -20.99
CA CYS A 195 14.28 19.62 -20.37
C CYS A 195 14.79 18.23 -19.94
N LEU A 196 14.47 17.85 -18.71
CA LEU A 196 14.38 16.47 -18.25
C LEU A 196 12.95 15.98 -18.51
N VAL A 197 12.81 14.90 -19.27
CA VAL A 197 11.53 14.28 -19.57
C VAL A 197 11.39 12.97 -18.81
N CYS A 198 10.33 12.86 -18.01
CA CYS A 198 9.93 11.65 -17.31
C CYS A 198 8.55 11.24 -17.79
N TYR A 199 8.47 10.12 -18.52
CA TYR A 199 7.22 9.56 -19.00
C TYR A 199 6.86 8.30 -18.22
N VAL A 200 5.61 8.25 -17.73
CA VAL A 200 5.00 7.07 -17.15
C VAL A 200 3.99 6.51 -18.14
N ALA A 201 4.20 5.25 -18.53
CA ALA A 201 3.36 4.54 -19.50
C ALA A 201 1.88 4.51 -19.08
N GLU A 202 1.00 4.37 -20.06
CA GLU A 202 -0.40 4.05 -19.81
C GLU A 202 -0.55 2.74 -19.02
N LYS A 203 -1.65 2.64 -18.28
CA LYS A 203 -2.03 1.44 -17.56
C LYS A 203 -1.97 0.21 -18.49
N PRO A 204 -1.29 -0.88 -18.09
CA PRO A 204 -1.18 -2.08 -18.91
C PRO A 204 -2.57 -2.70 -19.17
N SER A 205 -2.75 -3.28 -20.36
CA SER A 205 -3.97 -4.03 -20.68
C SER A 205 -4.04 -5.30 -19.84
N THR A 206 -5.08 -5.43 -19.02
CA THR A 206 -5.33 -6.58 -18.14
C THR A 206 -6.19 -7.67 -18.80
N THR A 207 -6.56 -7.49 -20.08
CA THR A 207 -7.58 -8.32 -20.75
C THR A 207 -7.06 -9.63 -21.36
N THR A 208 -5.76 -9.92 -21.27
CA THR A 208 -5.15 -11.14 -21.85
C THR A 208 -4.17 -11.81 -20.89
N SER A 209 -4.03 -13.14 -21.00
CA SER A 209 -3.02 -13.95 -20.29
C SER A 209 -1.58 -13.47 -20.48
N ASP A 210 -1.34 -12.63 -21.49
CA ASP A 210 -0.06 -12.03 -21.81
C ASP A 210 -0.03 -10.58 -21.30
N TYR A 211 0.53 -10.37 -20.11
CA TYR A 211 0.79 -9.03 -19.58
C TYR A 211 1.68 -8.24 -20.57
N ARG A 212 1.21 -7.07 -21.01
CA ARG A 212 1.97 -6.13 -21.84
C ARG A 212 1.81 -4.72 -21.30
N GLU A 213 2.93 -4.10 -20.96
CA GLU A 213 3.04 -2.70 -20.56
C GLU A 213 3.76 -1.92 -21.66
N SER A 214 3.30 -0.69 -21.91
CA SER A 214 4.04 0.29 -22.70
C SER A 214 5.30 0.74 -21.96
N VAL A 215 6.21 1.42 -22.65
CA VAL A 215 7.53 1.75 -22.09
C VAL A 215 7.47 3.03 -21.26
N SER A 216 7.73 2.93 -19.96
CA SER A 216 8.04 4.08 -19.10
C SER A 216 9.51 4.47 -19.27
N TYR A 217 9.85 5.77 -19.30
CA TYR A 217 11.22 6.20 -19.61
C TYR A 217 11.65 7.53 -19.00
N LEU A 218 12.97 7.70 -18.92
CA LEU A 218 13.67 8.97 -18.71
C LEU A 218 14.37 9.40 -20.00
N ASN A 219 14.32 10.69 -20.30
CA ASN A 219 15.04 11.27 -21.43
C ASN A 219 15.39 12.74 -21.21
N TYR A 220 16.14 13.31 -22.15
CA TYR A 220 16.41 14.74 -22.23
C TYR A 220 15.96 15.30 -23.59
N GLY A 221 15.70 16.60 -23.65
CA GLY A 221 15.31 17.30 -24.89
C GLY A 221 13.82 17.65 -24.93
N GLU A 222 13.34 18.05 -26.10
CA GLU A 222 12.00 18.62 -26.27
C GLU A 222 10.87 17.66 -25.86
N PRO A 223 9.92 18.09 -25.02
CA PRO A 223 8.86 17.23 -24.51
C PRO A 223 7.86 16.80 -25.60
N TYR A 224 7.66 17.62 -26.64
CA TYR A 224 6.76 17.35 -27.77
C TYR A 224 7.22 16.19 -28.68
N ARG A 225 8.43 15.67 -28.46
CA ARG A 225 8.99 14.58 -29.28
C ARG A 225 8.60 13.19 -28.79
N HIS A 226 7.63 13.07 -27.87
CA HIS A 226 7.19 11.79 -27.31
C HIS A 226 6.96 10.70 -28.37
N ALA A 227 6.16 10.98 -29.40
CA ALA A 227 5.88 10.03 -30.48
C ALA A 227 7.15 9.60 -31.24
N ALA A 228 8.06 10.54 -31.51
CA ALA A 228 9.35 10.23 -32.15
C ALA A 228 10.23 9.38 -31.23
N VAL A 229 10.30 9.70 -29.94
CA VAL A 229 11.08 8.95 -28.94
C VAL A 229 10.60 7.50 -28.85
N LEU A 230 9.28 7.27 -28.86
CA LEU A 230 8.71 5.91 -28.90
C LEU A 230 9.03 5.18 -30.21
N ASN A 231 8.83 5.84 -31.36
CA ASN A 231 9.06 5.24 -32.68
C ASN A 231 10.53 4.83 -32.90
N TYR A 232 11.47 5.68 -32.49
CA TYR A 232 12.91 5.41 -32.63
C TYR A 232 13.52 4.69 -31.42
N ARG A 233 12.74 4.46 -30.35
CA ARG A 233 13.18 3.88 -29.07
C ARG A 233 14.42 4.58 -28.50
N SER A 234 14.49 5.91 -28.65
CA SER A 234 15.65 6.71 -28.29
C SER A 234 15.58 7.19 -26.84
N PHE A 235 15.48 6.26 -25.89
CA PHE A 235 15.39 6.53 -24.46
C PHE A 235 16.78 6.70 -23.84
N ALA A 236 16.93 7.54 -22.82
CA ALA A 236 18.15 7.53 -22.01
C ALA A 236 18.16 6.31 -21.07
N SER A 237 17.00 6.01 -20.48
CA SER A 237 16.74 4.80 -19.69
C SER A 237 15.24 4.51 -19.72
N SER A 238 14.85 3.24 -19.65
CA SER A 238 13.45 2.84 -19.81
C SER A 238 13.17 1.48 -19.17
N SER A 239 11.90 1.22 -18.86
CA SER A 239 11.41 -0.11 -18.47
C SER A 239 10.03 -0.37 -19.06
N ASN A 240 9.77 -1.63 -19.41
CA ASN A 240 8.47 -2.17 -19.81
C ASN A 240 7.92 -3.16 -18.75
N ASN A 241 8.44 -3.06 -17.52
CA ASN A 241 7.95 -3.79 -16.35
C ASN A 241 7.70 -2.84 -15.17
N PHE A 242 7.53 -1.54 -15.43
CA PHE A 242 7.49 -0.52 -14.39
C PHE A 242 6.20 -0.58 -13.55
N HIS A 243 5.12 -1.14 -14.09
CA HIS A 243 3.88 -1.40 -13.36
C HIS A 243 3.64 -2.89 -13.08
N ARG A 244 4.62 -3.75 -13.36
CA ARG A 244 4.44 -5.20 -13.19
C ARG A 244 4.18 -5.55 -11.73
N GLY A 245 3.02 -6.15 -11.45
CA GLY A 245 2.60 -6.51 -10.10
C GLY A 245 2.05 -5.34 -9.27
N CYS A 246 2.04 -4.12 -9.80
CA CYS A 246 1.42 -2.97 -9.15
C CYS A 246 -0.11 -3.05 -9.27
N ASN A 247 -0.81 -2.52 -8.27
CA ASN A 247 -2.23 -2.21 -8.41
C ASN A 247 -2.36 -0.94 -9.27
N THR A 248 -2.81 -1.12 -10.52
CA THR A 248 -2.97 -0.03 -11.50
C THR A 248 -4.43 0.42 -11.65
N ASP A 249 -5.34 -0.15 -10.86
CA ASP A 249 -6.75 0.24 -10.77
C ASP A 249 -6.99 1.42 -9.81
N ASP A 250 -5.96 1.86 -9.09
CA ASP A 250 -6.01 2.96 -8.12
C ASP A 250 -4.88 3.97 -8.37
N PHE A 251 -4.84 5.05 -7.57
CA PHE A 251 -3.76 6.02 -7.55
C PHE A 251 -2.43 5.35 -7.21
N SER A 252 -1.55 5.30 -8.21
CA SER A 252 -0.17 4.90 -8.03
C SER A 252 0.65 6.09 -7.57
N THR A 253 1.47 5.89 -6.55
CA THR A 253 2.41 6.93 -6.08
C THR A 253 3.75 6.72 -6.77
N TYR A 254 4.31 7.78 -7.32
CA TYR A 254 5.60 7.77 -8.00
C TYR A 254 6.56 8.74 -7.34
N CYS A 255 7.86 8.48 -7.53
CA CYS A 255 8.94 9.33 -7.06
C CYS A 255 9.94 9.55 -8.19
N LEU A 256 10.21 10.80 -8.52
CA LEU A 256 11.32 11.22 -9.36
C LEU A 256 12.37 11.89 -8.49
N ARG A 257 13.50 11.21 -8.27
CA ARG A 257 14.66 11.73 -7.55
C ARG A 257 15.67 12.31 -8.53
N ILE A 258 16.09 13.54 -8.28
CA ILE A 258 17.07 14.29 -9.08
C ILE A 258 18.25 14.64 -8.18
N GLN A 259 19.44 14.11 -8.49
CA GLN A 259 20.71 14.42 -7.82
C GLN A 259 21.53 15.40 -8.65
N GLN A 260 21.63 16.64 -8.20
CA GLN A 260 22.17 17.71 -9.03
C GLN A 260 23.69 17.62 -9.22
N LYS A 261 24.44 17.27 -8.17
CA LYS A 261 25.91 17.15 -8.23
C LYS A 261 26.35 15.95 -9.06
N THR A 262 25.67 14.81 -8.93
CA THR A 262 26.06 13.58 -9.63
C THR A 262 25.53 13.53 -11.07
N GLY A 263 24.47 14.27 -11.37
CA GLY A 263 23.76 14.17 -12.65
C GLY A 263 22.80 12.97 -12.71
N GLN A 264 22.56 12.27 -11.60
CA GLN A 264 21.72 11.07 -11.56
C GLN A 264 20.25 11.43 -11.41
N VAL A 265 19.40 10.79 -12.20
CA VAL A 265 17.94 10.83 -12.08
C VAL A 265 17.42 9.41 -11.91
N THR A 266 16.47 9.22 -11.00
CA THR A 266 15.83 7.93 -10.73
C THR A 266 14.32 8.12 -10.63
N LEU A 267 13.59 7.41 -11.48
CA LEU A 267 12.15 7.21 -11.38
C LEU A 267 11.87 5.87 -10.69
N SER A 268 11.00 5.87 -9.68
CA SER A 268 10.57 4.66 -8.98
C SER A 268 9.09 4.72 -8.61
N ASN A 269 8.49 3.55 -8.39
CA ASN A 269 7.27 3.47 -7.61
C ASN A 269 7.57 3.90 -6.16
N ALA A 270 6.59 4.54 -5.53
CA ALA A 270 6.58 4.92 -4.12
C ALA A 270 5.24 4.46 -3.51
N GLY A 271 5.09 4.65 -2.20
CA GLY A 271 3.93 4.20 -1.45
C GLY A 271 3.74 2.67 -1.52
N PRO A 272 2.50 2.16 -1.40
CA PRO A 272 2.26 0.72 -1.35
C PRO A 272 2.73 -0.05 -2.60
N ASN A 273 2.75 0.57 -3.78
CA ASN A 273 3.21 -0.14 -4.99
C ASN A 273 4.72 -0.41 -5.01
N SER A 274 5.54 0.33 -4.23
CA SER A 274 6.99 0.08 -4.15
C SER A 274 7.36 -1.25 -3.46
N ILE A 275 6.39 -1.84 -2.78
CA ILE A 275 6.45 -3.14 -2.12
C ILE A 275 6.48 -4.26 -3.14
N TYR A 276 5.58 -4.17 -4.12
CA TYR A 276 5.34 -5.17 -5.15
C TYR A 276 6.32 -5.04 -6.30
N ASN A 277 6.65 -3.79 -6.64
CA ASN A 277 7.54 -3.50 -7.73
C ASN A 277 8.63 -2.51 -7.31
N SER A 278 9.83 -3.04 -7.14
CA SER A 278 11.03 -2.27 -6.83
C SER A 278 11.82 -1.84 -8.06
N GLU A 279 11.25 -2.01 -9.26
CA GLU A 279 11.81 -1.53 -10.52
C GLU A 279 12.07 -0.02 -10.44
N THR A 280 13.27 0.37 -10.89
CA THR A 280 13.69 1.77 -10.95
C THR A 280 14.26 2.06 -12.32
N ILE A 281 13.84 3.17 -12.93
CA ILE A 281 14.41 3.67 -14.17
C ILE A 281 15.41 4.75 -13.78
N SER A 282 16.70 4.48 -13.92
CA SER A 282 17.77 5.40 -13.54
C SER A 282 18.68 5.74 -14.72
N TYR A 283 19.15 6.98 -14.77
CA TYR A 283 20.16 7.42 -15.73
C TYR A 283 21.04 8.52 -15.15
N LYS A 284 22.32 8.56 -15.56
CA LYS A 284 23.26 9.62 -15.18
C LYS A 284 23.50 10.53 -16.38
N PHE A 285 22.87 11.70 -16.36
CA PHE A 285 23.00 12.69 -17.42
C PHE A 285 24.33 13.43 -17.31
N PRO A 286 25.15 13.45 -18.39
CA PRO A 286 26.33 14.30 -18.43
C PRO A 286 25.91 15.77 -18.36
N LYS A 287 26.63 16.57 -17.55
CA LYS A 287 26.36 18.01 -17.41
C LYS A 287 26.44 18.78 -18.73
N THR A 288 27.20 18.27 -19.71
CA THR A 288 27.30 18.82 -21.07
C THR A 288 26.04 18.61 -21.91
N ARG A 289 25.23 17.59 -21.59
CA ARG A 289 23.96 17.30 -22.28
C ARG A 289 22.76 17.90 -21.56
N LEU A 290 22.72 17.77 -20.24
CA LEU A 290 21.64 18.28 -19.42
C LEU A 290 22.20 18.69 -18.06
N ASN A 291 22.14 19.98 -17.73
CA ASN A 291 22.62 20.46 -16.45
C ASN A 291 21.47 20.49 -15.43
N LEU A 292 21.34 19.41 -14.65
CA LEU A 292 20.29 19.27 -13.63
C LEU A 292 20.26 20.39 -12.59
N SER A 293 21.37 21.11 -12.39
CA SER A 293 21.43 22.24 -11.46
C SER A 293 20.73 23.51 -11.98
N LYS A 294 20.36 23.56 -13.26
CA LYS A 294 19.66 24.70 -13.88
C LYS A 294 18.16 24.47 -14.00
N LEU A 295 17.70 23.23 -13.84
CA LEU A 295 16.28 22.90 -13.94
C LEU A 295 15.50 23.52 -12.78
N ASN A 296 14.37 24.15 -13.09
CA ASN A 296 13.63 24.98 -12.15
C ASN A 296 12.10 24.81 -12.23
N TYR A 297 11.54 24.74 -13.43
CA TYR A 297 10.10 24.66 -13.65
C TYR A 297 9.66 23.20 -13.75
N ILE A 298 8.49 22.89 -13.19
CA ILE A 298 7.88 21.55 -13.25
C ILE A 298 6.61 21.68 -14.08
N HIS A 299 6.51 20.85 -15.11
CA HIS A 299 5.38 20.81 -16.02
C HIS A 299 4.76 19.42 -16.01
N VAL A 300 3.45 19.36 -16.16
CA VAL A 300 2.69 18.12 -16.31
C VAL A 300 1.93 18.14 -17.64
N SER A 301 1.89 16.99 -18.32
CA SER A 301 1.14 16.79 -19.56
C SER A 301 0.62 15.37 -19.64
N ALA A 302 -0.38 15.16 -20.48
CA ALA A 302 -1.05 13.88 -20.66
C ALA A 302 -1.10 13.51 -22.15
N GLY A 303 -1.12 12.21 -22.41
CA GLY A 303 -1.21 11.66 -23.75
C GLY A 303 -2.64 11.68 -24.27
N SER A 304 -3.15 10.48 -24.53
CA SER A 304 -4.45 10.24 -25.13
C SER A 304 -5.61 10.26 -24.14
N GLN A 305 -5.31 10.22 -22.85
CA GLN A 305 -6.31 10.06 -21.80
C GLN A 305 -6.24 11.21 -20.78
N LYS A 306 -7.34 11.40 -20.06
CA LYS A 306 -7.42 12.37 -18.96
C LYS A 306 -6.70 11.79 -17.75
N VAL A 307 -5.74 12.53 -17.19
CA VAL A 307 -4.93 12.06 -16.06
C VAL A 307 -5.21 12.90 -14.82
N PRO A 308 -5.82 12.33 -13.76
CA PRO A 308 -5.89 12.98 -12.47
C PRO A 308 -4.54 12.83 -11.75
N ILE A 309 -3.95 13.96 -11.34
CA ILE A 309 -2.75 14.02 -10.51
C ILE A 309 -3.14 14.59 -9.14
N ARG A 310 -2.78 13.86 -8.09
CA ARG A 310 -2.98 14.27 -6.70
C ARG A 310 -1.64 14.34 -5.99
N ASN A 311 -1.59 15.17 -4.95
CA ASN A 311 -0.45 15.25 -4.05
C ASN A 311 0.89 15.41 -4.79
N LEU A 312 0.92 16.24 -5.84
CA LEU A 312 2.18 16.60 -6.48
C LEU A 312 2.96 17.50 -5.51
N VAL A 313 4.07 16.98 -5.01
CA VAL A 313 4.83 17.54 -3.89
C VAL A 313 6.31 17.54 -4.24
N LEU A 314 6.98 18.63 -3.89
CA LEU A 314 8.42 18.72 -3.92
C LEU A 314 8.98 18.55 -2.50
N SER A 315 9.96 17.68 -2.35
CA SER A 315 10.75 17.53 -1.12
C SER A 315 12.24 17.52 -1.44
N PHE A 316 13.05 17.80 -0.42
CA PHE A 316 14.51 17.79 -0.51
C PHE A 316 15.14 16.72 0.37
N GLU A 317 14.31 15.96 1.08
CA GLU A 317 14.65 14.74 1.78
C GLU A 317 13.71 13.63 1.29
N GLN A 318 14.14 12.38 1.45
CA GLN A 318 13.26 11.26 1.12
C GLN A 318 12.13 11.20 2.15
N GLU A 319 10.87 11.17 1.70
CA GLU A 319 9.69 11.10 2.57
C GLU A 319 9.53 9.66 3.11
N PRO A 320 9.83 9.37 4.38
CA PRO A 320 9.91 7.99 4.87
C PRO A 320 8.57 7.25 4.73
N ASP A 321 7.47 7.97 4.90
CA ASP A 321 6.10 7.43 4.85
C ASP A 321 5.71 6.99 3.42
N LEU A 322 6.41 7.49 2.39
CA LEU A 322 6.22 7.09 0.98
C LEU A 322 7.18 6.00 0.51
N HIS A 323 8.07 5.51 1.37
CA HIS A 323 9.00 4.44 1.04
C HIS A 323 8.89 3.31 2.06
N PRO A 324 7.76 2.58 2.08
CA PRO A 324 7.58 1.47 3.00
C PRO A 324 8.67 0.40 2.78
N SER A 325 9.38 0.03 3.85
CA SER A 325 10.35 -1.07 3.82
C SER A 325 9.83 -2.23 4.66
N PHE A 326 9.82 -3.45 4.10
CA PHE A 326 9.43 -4.66 4.84
C PHE A 326 10.45 -5.12 5.87
N ASP A 327 11.71 -4.73 5.69
CA ASP A 327 12.78 -5.06 6.61
C ASP A 327 14.00 -4.20 6.28
N LYS A 328 14.78 -3.79 7.29
CA LYS A 328 16.10 -3.17 7.04
C LYS A 328 17.11 -4.20 6.56
N ASP A 329 16.83 -5.48 6.79
CA ASP A 329 17.67 -6.62 6.45
C ASP A 329 17.28 -7.32 5.14
N PHE A 330 16.26 -6.83 4.42
CA PHE A 330 15.86 -7.39 3.14
C PHE A 330 16.94 -7.12 2.08
N LYS A 331 17.87 -8.07 1.93
CA LYS A 331 18.88 -8.03 0.89
C LYS A 331 18.24 -8.36 -0.47
N ARG A 332 18.11 -7.33 -1.30
CA ARG A 332 17.73 -7.43 -2.71
C ARG A 332 18.69 -8.41 -3.43
N GLY A 333 18.21 -9.59 -3.84
CA GLY A 333 18.95 -10.48 -4.76
C GLY A 333 19.01 -11.98 -4.45
N SER A 334 18.34 -12.53 -3.43
CA SER A 334 18.50 -13.96 -3.07
C SER A 334 17.27 -14.85 -3.31
N ILE A 335 16.33 -14.48 -4.18
CA ILE A 335 15.32 -15.44 -4.67
C ILE A 335 15.83 -16.00 -6.01
N SER A 336 16.72 -16.98 -5.92
CA SER A 336 16.97 -17.89 -7.03
C SER A 336 15.87 -18.96 -6.99
N PHE A 337 14.99 -18.95 -7.99
CA PHE A 337 14.08 -20.08 -8.18
C PHE A 337 14.91 -21.28 -8.65
N PRO A 338 14.88 -22.43 -7.94
CA PRO A 338 15.56 -23.62 -8.41
C PRO A 338 14.79 -24.17 -9.61
N GLY A 339 15.39 -24.08 -10.80
CA GLY A 339 14.97 -24.88 -11.95
C GLY A 339 14.46 -24.12 -13.17
N MET A 340 15.29 -23.25 -13.76
CA MET A 340 15.18 -23.00 -15.20
C MET A 340 16.57 -22.69 -15.75
N LYS A 341 17.23 -23.73 -16.28
CA LYS A 341 18.48 -23.58 -17.03
C LYS A 341 18.14 -22.99 -18.40
N THR A 342 18.40 -21.70 -18.60
CA THR A 342 18.55 -21.15 -19.94
C THR A 342 20.02 -20.77 -20.12
N SER A 343 20.69 -21.57 -20.94
CA SER A 343 22.03 -21.34 -21.43
C SER A 343 22.05 -20.11 -22.34
N THR A 344 22.77 -19.07 -21.96
CA THR A 344 23.30 -18.11 -22.94
C THR A 344 24.69 -17.65 -22.51
N THR A 345 25.67 -18.14 -23.26
CA THR A 345 27.07 -17.74 -23.33
C THR A 345 27.26 -16.30 -23.79
N SER A 346 28.08 -15.55 -23.05
CA SER A 346 29.08 -14.54 -23.50
C SER A 346 29.26 -13.55 -22.35
N GLY A 347 30.44 -13.15 -21.87
CA GLY A 347 31.81 -13.26 -22.34
C GLY A 347 32.58 -12.22 -21.51
N HIS A 348 33.73 -12.62 -20.99
CA HIS A 348 34.57 -11.90 -20.04
C HIS A 348 34.87 -10.42 -20.35
N ALA A 349 35.03 -9.62 -19.30
CA ALA A 349 36.31 -8.96 -19.02
C ALA A 349 36.43 -8.64 -17.51
N GLN A 350 37.30 -9.40 -16.84
CA GLN A 350 37.82 -9.11 -15.52
C GLN A 350 38.90 -8.03 -15.62
N SER A 351 39.01 -7.16 -14.61
CA SER A 351 40.34 -6.79 -14.12
C SER A 351 40.25 -6.44 -12.64
N ALA A 352 41.13 -7.07 -11.88
CA ALA A 352 41.22 -7.09 -10.43
C ALA A 352 42.21 -6.06 -9.90
N THR A 353 42.15 -5.88 -8.57
CA THR A 353 43.23 -5.48 -7.64
C THR A 353 43.77 -4.05 -7.80
N THR A 354 43.97 -3.25 -6.75
CA THR A 354 44.82 -3.54 -5.58
C THR A 354 44.56 -2.47 -4.50
N ALA A 355 44.49 -2.88 -3.23
CA ALA A 355 44.66 -1.99 -2.07
C ALA A 355 46.18 -1.71 -1.87
N PRO A 356 46.56 -0.61 -1.18
CA PRO A 356 46.89 -0.79 0.24
C PRO A 356 46.51 0.42 1.14
N SER A 357 46.20 0.09 2.40
CA SER A 357 46.38 0.91 3.61
C SER A 357 47.79 0.57 4.20
N PRO A 358 48.39 1.23 5.23
CA PRO A 358 47.76 2.02 6.30
C PRO A 358 48.60 3.20 6.87
N ASP A 359 48.09 3.73 7.99
CA ASP A 359 48.73 4.53 9.05
C ASP A 359 48.80 6.06 8.86
N ASP A 360 48.01 6.80 9.65
CA ASP A 360 48.63 7.62 10.69
C ASP A 360 47.69 8.06 11.82
N LYS A 361 48.33 8.33 12.96
CA LYS A 361 47.82 8.39 14.33
C LYS A 361 47.07 9.69 14.68
N SER A 362 46.08 9.52 15.59
CA SER A 362 45.56 10.38 16.68
C SER A 362 46.37 11.65 17.07
N PRO A 363 45.79 12.72 17.69
CA PRO A 363 44.84 12.60 18.81
C PRO A 363 43.73 13.66 18.98
N SER A 364 42.80 13.31 19.86
CA SER A 364 41.82 14.16 20.54
C SER A 364 42.45 15.20 21.48
N PHE A 365 41.87 16.39 21.61
CA PHE A 365 41.95 17.19 22.84
C PHE A 365 40.80 18.21 22.93
N PHE A 366 40.01 18.13 24.03
CA PHE A 366 39.31 19.14 24.84
C PHE A 366 39.22 20.60 24.33
N SER A 367 38.26 21.47 24.67
CA SER A 367 36.96 21.51 25.35
C SER A 367 36.59 23.01 25.44
N GLU A 368 35.33 23.32 25.72
CA GLU A 368 34.86 24.60 26.30
C GLU A 368 35.09 25.91 25.52
N ILE A 369 33.99 26.51 25.01
CA ILE A 369 33.59 27.87 25.43
C ILE A 369 32.06 27.91 25.53
N LYS A 370 31.55 28.06 26.75
CA LYS A 370 30.21 28.59 27.10
C LYS A 370 30.36 30.07 27.45
N ASN A 371 29.38 30.89 27.03
CA ASN A 371 28.73 32.04 27.70
C ASN A 371 28.20 33.01 26.62
N LYS A 372 26.89 33.12 26.38
CA LYS A 372 25.86 33.96 27.06
C LYS A 372 26.16 35.47 27.07
N VAL A 373 25.39 36.24 26.29
CA VAL A 373 24.84 37.61 26.55
C VAL A 373 23.74 37.84 25.49
N VAL A 374 22.43 37.76 25.76
CA VAL A 374 21.43 38.70 26.36
C VAL A 374 20.31 38.93 25.34
N ASP A 375 19.11 38.54 25.77
CA ASP A 375 17.77 39.11 25.59
C ASP A 375 17.58 40.27 24.60
N LEU A 376 16.60 40.12 23.71
CA LEU A 376 15.59 41.13 23.39
C LEU A 376 14.40 40.46 22.67
N PHE A 377 13.19 40.89 23.03
CA PHE A 377 11.86 40.38 22.63
C PHE A 377 11.25 39.26 23.48
N ALA A 378 10.95 39.67 24.72
CA ALA A 378 9.78 39.22 25.46
C ALA A 378 8.47 39.76 24.83
N GLY A 379 7.42 38.96 24.95
CA GLY A 379 6.03 39.25 24.59
C GLY A 379 5.38 37.90 24.23
N GLY A 380 4.93 37.07 25.16
CA GLY A 380 4.29 37.33 26.43
C GLY A 380 2.95 36.59 26.39
N TYR A 381 2.93 35.33 26.82
CA TYR A 381 1.73 34.61 27.23
C TYR A 381 2.07 33.69 28.39
N GLY A 382 1.12 33.60 29.32
CA GLY A 382 1.32 33.26 30.72
C GLY A 382 1.83 31.84 30.98
N HIS A 383 2.48 31.74 32.13
CA HIS A 383 2.56 30.54 32.94
C HIS A 383 1.17 29.91 33.08
N ASP A 384 1.05 28.65 32.69
CA ASP A 384 0.35 27.65 33.49
C ASP A 384 1.24 26.41 33.55
N ASP A 385 1.78 26.23 34.75
CA ASP A 385 2.62 25.13 35.20
C ASP A 385 1.73 23.91 35.44
N GLU A 386 1.36 23.23 34.36
CA GLU A 386 0.86 21.87 34.43
C GLU A 386 1.92 20.97 33.80
N SER A 387 2.55 20.14 34.64
CA SER A 387 3.39 19.02 34.24
C SER A 387 2.66 18.22 33.15
N THR A 388 2.93 18.54 31.88
CA THR A 388 2.39 17.79 30.76
C THR A 388 3.01 16.40 30.86
N LYS A 389 2.23 15.46 31.39
CA LYS A 389 2.63 14.10 31.65
C LYS A 389 3.16 13.52 30.33
N ARG A 390 4.48 13.34 30.23
CA ARG A 390 5.14 12.86 29.01
C ARG A 390 4.57 11.50 28.63
N ILE A 391 4.28 11.32 27.35
CA ILE A 391 3.63 10.11 26.84
C ILE A 391 4.64 8.95 26.95
N PRO A 392 4.27 7.77 27.46
CA PRO A 392 5.16 6.61 27.45
C PRO A 392 5.68 6.32 26.04
N CYS A 393 6.99 6.14 25.89
CA CYS A 393 7.58 5.84 24.60
C CYS A 393 7.01 4.51 24.05
N PRO A 394 6.53 4.45 22.79
CA PRO A 394 6.02 3.21 22.20
C PRO A 394 7.05 2.08 22.16
N ARG A 395 8.35 2.41 22.14
CA ARG A 395 9.45 1.44 22.18
C ARG A 395 9.94 1.11 23.59
N SER A 396 9.38 1.75 24.62
CA SER A 396 9.70 1.53 26.04
C SER A 396 11.21 1.47 26.28
N ILE A 397 11.72 0.49 27.03
CA ILE A 397 13.15 0.30 27.27
C ILE A 397 13.97 0.05 25.99
N ASN A 398 13.35 -0.48 24.93
CA ASN A 398 14.05 -0.80 23.67
C ASN A 398 14.24 0.44 22.78
N CYS A 399 13.99 1.64 23.30
CA CYS A 399 14.14 2.88 22.55
C CYS A 399 15.61 3.31 22.41
N LEU A 400 16.15 3.18 21.19
CA LEU A 400 17.49 3.70 20.84
C LEU A 400 17.67 5.22 20.99
N LEU A 401 16.57 5.96 21.16
CA LEU A 401 16.57 7.41 21.35
C LEU A 401 16.48 7.81 22.83
N GLN A 402 16.57 6.83 23.75
CA GLN A 402 16.66 7.08 25.19
C GLN A 402 18.01 7.77 25.48
N GLY A 403 17.98 9.09 25.64
CA GLY A 403 19.16 9.97 25.75
C GLY A 403 19.17 11.14 24.76
N ALA A 404 18.35 11.10 23.71
CA ALA A 404 18.19 12.23 22.80
C ALA A 404 17.26 13.29 23.42
N ALA A 405 17.76 14.51 23.63
CA ALA A 405 17.05 15.57 24.33
C ALA A 405 15.66 15.88 23.73
N GLU A 406 15.54 15.95 22.41
CA GLU A 406 14.27 16.21 21.72
C GLU A 406 13.25 15.08 21.86
N HIS A 407 13.73 13.83 21.91
CA HIS A 407 12.88 12.66 22.14
C HIS A 407 12.37 12.64 23.58
N MET A 408 13.28 12.89 24.52
CA MET A 408 12.96 12.91 25.95
C MET A 408 11.97 14.01 26.30
N LYS A 409 11.96 15.18 25.63
CA LYS A 409 10.96 16.22 25.85
C LYS A 409 9.51 15.74 25.67
N LYS A 410 9.30 14.80 24.74
CA LYS A 410 7.96 14.31 24.37
C LYS A 410 7.60 12.99 25.05
N PHE A 411 8.58 12.11 25.22
CA PHE A 411 8.36 10.73 25.65
C PHE A 411 9.01 10.40 26.99
N SER A 412 8.32 9.61 27.82
CA SER A 412 8.86 9.00 29.04
C SER A 412 9.31 7.56 28.80
N HIS A 413 10.30 7.09 29.57
CA HIS A 413 10.86 5.72 29.47
C HIS A 413 10.96 5.07 30.84
N PRO A 414 10.92 3.74 30.98
CA PRO A 414 11.23 3.09 32.26
C PRO A 414 12.63 3.46 32.75
N CYS A 415 12.72 3.84 34.03
CA CYS A 415 14.01 4.02 34.70
C CYS A 415 14.71 2.67 34.81
N GLN A 416 16.00 2.61 34.50
CA GLN A 416 16.81 1.38 34.56
C GLN A 416 16.83 0.73 35.96
N TYR A 417 16.51 1.48 37.02
CA TYR A 417 16.44 1.00 38.40
C TYR A 417 15.01 0.92 38.94
N SER A 418 13.99 1.18 38.10
CA SER A 418 12.58 1.06 38.48
C SER A 418 12.26 1.77 39.80
N GLU A 419 11.64 1.08 40.75
CA GLU A 419 11.33 1.60 42.08
C GLU A 419 12.55 1.83 42.98
N LEU A 420 13.71 1.23 42.65
CA LEU A 420 14.97 1.34 43.40
C LEU A 420 15.81 2.56 43.00
N CYS A 421 15.37 3.34 42.00
CA CYS A 421 16.06 4.58 41.62
C CYS A 421 16.07 5.58 42.78
N GLN A 422 17.26 6.09 43.12
CA GLN A 422 17.43 7.12 44.15
C GLN A 422 17.28 8.56 43.60
N LYS A 423 17.26 8.72 42.26
CA LYS A 423 17.25 10.01 41.56
C LYS A 423 15.89 10.32 40.90
N LYS A 424 14.79 9.93 41.56
CA LYS A 424 13.45 10.02 40.95
C LYS A 424 13.07 11.46 40.57
N ASP A 425 13.49 12.42 41.39
CA ASP A 425 13.17 13.84 41.20
C ASP A 425 14.05 14.51 40.13
N ASP A 426 15.26 14.00 39.90
CA ASP A 426 16.21 14.55 38.91
C ASP A 426 15.88 14.09 37.46
N GLU A 427 15.10 13.01 37.32
CA GLU A 427 14.82 12.37 36.03
C GLU A 427 13.31 12.29 35.74
N PRO A 428 12.60 13.44 35.59
CA PRO A 428 11.14 13.48 35.39
C PRO A 428 10.67 12.88 34.05
N HIS A 429 11.62 12.50 33.20
CA HIS A 429 11.41 11.84 31.92
C HIS A 429 11.46 10.32 32.03
N LEU A 430 11.76 9.79 33.21
CA LEU A 430 11.76 8.36 33.48
C LEU A 430 10.56 7.97 34.36
N THR A 431 9.93 6.85 34.04
CA THR A 431 8.91 6.23 34.88
C THR A 431 9.58 5.29 35.88
N HIS A 432 9.17 5.38 37.13
CA HIS A 432 9.75 4.62 38.25
C HIS A 432 8.77 3.55 38.74
N GLU A 433 8.04 2.95 37.79
CA GLU A 433 7.07 1.90 38.08
C GLU A 433 7.79 0.62 38.53
N PRO A 434 7.21 -0.15 39.47
CA PRO A 434 7.81 -1.39 39.92
C PRO A 434 8.01 -2.40 38.77
N HIS A 435 9.19 -3.01 38.69
CA HIS A 435 9.43 -4.08 37.72
C HIS A 435 8.94 -5.42 38.28
N ALA A 436 7.90 -6.02 37.67
CA ALA A 436 7.34 -7.32 38.05
C ALA A 436 8.19 -8.51 37.54
N ALA A 437 9.46 -8.53 37.92
CA ALA A 437 10.35 -9.65 37.75
C ALA A 437 10.70 -10.24 39.13
N ASP A 438 10.78 -11.57 39.21
CA ASP A 438 11.12 -12.26 40.47
C ASP A 438 12.59 -12.01 40.83
N GLN A 439 12.93 -12.01 42.13
CA GLN A 439 14.34 -11.95 42.53
C GLN A 439 15.06 -13.24 42.11
N CYS A 440 16.21 -13.13 41.45
CA CYS A 440 17.02 -14.30 41.11
C CYS A 440 17.45 -15.05 42.38
N SER A 441 17.29 -16.38 42.40
CA SER A 441 17.66 -17.24 43.53
C SER A 441 19.15 -17.16 43.89
N SER A 442 20.02 -16.97 42.91
CA SER A 442 21.46 -16.79 43.12
C SER A 442 21.86 -15.32 43.37
N ASN A 443 20.95 -14.36 43.16
CA ASN A 443 21.17 -12.93 43.38
C ASN A 443 22.58 -12.45 43.00
N ARG A 444 23.41 -11.99 43.96
CA ARG A 444 24.77 -11.48 43.70
C ARG A 444 25.76 -12.52 43.18
N SER A 445 25.52 -13.81 43.39
CA SER A 445 26.38 -14.91 42.89
C SER A 445 25.86 -15.53 41.58
N CYS A 446 24.89 -14.89 40.93
CA CYS A 446 24.35 -15.35 39.66
C CYS A 446 25.41 -15.32 38.55
N LYS A 447 25.61 -16.46 37.88
CA LYS A 447 26.56 -16.58 36.75
C LYS A 447 25.98 -16.13 35.41
N ARG A 448 24.70 -15.74 35.37
CA ARG A 448 23.96 -15.33 34.16
C ARG A 448 23.67 -13.83 34.14
N LEU A 449 24.53 -13.03 34.75
CA LEU A 449 24.35 -11.57 34.80
C LEU A 449 24.51 -10.89 33.44
N ASP A 450 25.26 -11.52 32.53
CA ASP A 450 25.51 -11.12 31.14
C ASP A 450 24.46 -11.66 30.14
N ASP A 451 23.52 -12.48 30.60
CA ASP A 451 22.43 -13.01 29.79
C ASP A 451 21.24 -12.04 29.83
N PRO A 452 20.95 -11.32 28.73
CA PRO A 452 19.91 -10.30 28.69
C PRO A 452 18.49 -10.87 28.87
N VAL A 453 18.25 -12.12 28.46
CA VAL A 453 16.96 -12.80 28.66
C VAL A 453 16.77 -13.20 30.13
N HIS A 454 17.86 -13.60 30.80
CA HIS A 454 17.83 -13.85 32.24
C HIS A 454 17.59 -12.55 33.03
N ARG A 455 18.29 -11.47 32.66
CA ARG A 455 18.20 -10.16 33.33
C ARG A 455 16.83 -9.49 33.24
N THR A 456 16.02 -9.89 32.28
CA THR A 456 14.67 -9.35 32.08
C THR A 456 13.61 -10.17 32.78
N LYS A 457 13.89 -11.44 33.05
CA LYS A 457 13.04 -12.33 33.86
C LYS A 457 13.31 -12.22 35.35
N TYR A 458 14.53 -11.87 35.75
CA TYR A 458 14.96 -11.89 37.15
C TYR A 458 15.74 -10.65 37.59
N ARG A 459 15.41 -10.17 38.79
CA ARG A 459 16.06 -9.03 39.45
C ARG A 459 17.28 -9.47 40.25
N HIS A 460 18.26 -8.56 40.34
CA HIS A 460 19.52 -8.78 41.06
C HIS A 460 19.85 -7.53 41.88
N SER A 461 20.17 -7.70 43.16
CA SER A 461 20.42 -6.58 44.08
C SER A 461 21.66 -5.78 43.67
N GLY A 462 21.49 -4.47 43.50
CA GLY A 462 22.57 -3.55 43.12
C GLY A 462 22.83 -3.48 41.60
N MET A 463 22.01 -4.13 40.79
CA MET A 463 22.08 -4.09 39.33
C MET A 463 20.86 -3.34 38.76
N PRO A 464 20.97 -2.76 37.56
CA PRO A 464 19.80 -2.26 36.83
C PRO A 464 18.80 -3.38 36.57
N ASP A 465 17.52 -3.08 36.79
CA ASP A 465 16.37 -3.93 36.49
C ASP A 465 16.15 -4.06 34.98
N PHE A 466 16.57 -3.05 34.20
CA PHE A 466 16.49 -3.06 32.75
C PHE A 466 17.85 -2.79 32.10
N LEU A 467 18.08 -3.40 30.94
CA LEU A 467 19.26 -3.15 30.10
C LEU A 467 18.97 -2.06 29.07
N ILE A 468 19.96 -1.24 28.77
CA ILE A 468 19.86 -0.17 27.78
C ILE A 468 20.12 -0.76 26.39
N PRO A 469 19.34 -0.42 25.35
CA PRO A 469 19.64 -0.89 24.01
C PRO A 469 20.99 -0.33 23.54
N CYS A 470 21.91 -1.23 23.21
CA CYS A 470 23.22 -0.90 22.64
C CYS A 470 23.03 -0.12 21.34
N ARG A 471 23.77 0.98 21.14
CA ARG A 471 23.65 1.77 19.90
C ARG A 471 23.91 0.95 18.64
N ASP A 472 24.83 0.00 18.72
CA ASP A 472 25.24 -0.84 17.59
C ASP A 472 24.41 -2.14 17.47
N GLN A 473 23.51 -2.42 18.43
CA GLN A 473 22.60 -3.58 18.42
C GLN A 473 23.33 -4.87 17.99
N GLN A 474 22.78 -5.65 17.06
CA GLN A 474 23.36 -6.89 16.56
C GLN A 474 24.74 -6.73 15.89
N SER A 475 25.14 -5.51 15.53
CA SER A 475 26.46 -5.22 14.95
C SER A 475 27.55 -4.93 16.00
N CYS A 476 27.18 -4.84 17.28
CA CYS A 476 28.14 -4.59 18.36
C CYS A 476 29.12 -5.77 18.51
N GLN A 477 30.41 -5.46 18.45
CA GLN A 477 31.48 -6.44 18.63
C GLN A 477 32.00 -6.50 20.08
N ILE A 478 31.47 -5.66 20.98
CA ILE A 478 31.92 -5.58 22.37
C ILE A 478 31.24 -6.69 23.18
N ASN A 479 31.97 -7.79 23.38
CA ASN A 479 31.49 -8.94 24.14
C ASN A 479 32.02 -8.97 25.59
N SER A 480 32.44 -7.83 26.14
CA SER A 480 32.93 -7.79 27.53
C SER A 480 31.78 -7.98 28.52
N PHE A 481 32.09 -8.55 29.68
CA PHE A 481 31.12 -8.74 30.75
C PHE A 481 30.51 -7.39 31.17
N GLU A 482 31.32 -6.35 31.32
CA GLU A 482 30.89 -5.00 31.72
C GLU A 482 29.90 -4.38 30.74
N HIS A 483 30.00 -4.73 29.45
CA HIS A 483 29.10 -4.28 28.42
C HIS A 483 27.77 -5.05 28.47
N ARG A 484 27.85 -6.38 28.53
CA ARG A 484 26.66 -7.25 28.51
C ARG A 484 25.79 -7.16 29.77
N VAL A 485 26.34 -6.71 30.90
CA VAL A 485 25.55 -6.45 32.10
C VAL A 485 24.80 -5.11 32.08
N LYS A 486 25.10 -4.22 31.11
CA LYS A 486 24.50 -2.88 30.95
C LYS A 486 23.63 -2.75 29.70
N TYR A 487 24.00 -3.43 28.61
CA TYR A 487 23.38 -3.23 27.31
C TYR A 487 22.74 -4.49 26.74
N SER A 488 21.62 -4.32 26.02
CA SER A 488 20.98 -5.33 25.17
C SER A 488 21.27 -5.07 23.69
N HIS A 489 21.35 -6.13 22.88
CA HIS A 489 21.66 -6.05 21.44
C HIS A 489 20.46 -6.36 20.54
N GLY A 490 19.25 -6.13 21.06
CA GLY A 490 18.01 -6.38 20.33
C GLY A 490 17.52 -7.82 20.48
N GLU A 491 17.92 -8.49 21.56
CA GLU A 491 17.27 -9.74 21.97
C GLU A 491 15.78 -9.43 22.25
N ASP A 492 14.86 -10.27 21.77
CA ASP A 492 13.42 -10.10 21.99
C ASP A 492 13.09 -10.25 23.47
N ILE A 493 12.97 -9.10 24.14
CA ILE A 493 12.69 -9.00 25.57
C ILE A 493 11.22 -8.61 25.74
N GLU A 494 10.40 -9.57 26.18
CA GLU A 494 9.02 -9.30 26.60
C GLU A 494 9.02 -8.79 28.05
N ILE A 495 8.67 -7.51 28.24
CA ILE A 495 8.37 -6.99 29.57
C ILE A 495 6.92 -7.37 29.91
N LYS A 496 6.72 -8.17 30.95
CA LYS A 496 5.38 -8.38 31.52
C LYS A 496 4.90 -7.06 32.13
N ALA A 497 4.08 -6.31 31.41
CA ALA A 497 3.48 -5.09 31.94
C ALA A 497 2.59 -5.42 33.15
N ILE A 498 2.77 -4.69 34.25
CA ILE A 498 1.82 -4.75 35.38
C ILE A 498 0.58 -3.97 34.96
N THR A 499 -0.48 -4.68 34.58
CA THR A 499 -1.82 -4.09 34.49
C THR A 499 -2.26 -3.70 35.90
N THR A 500 -1.96 -2.46 36.31
CA THR A 500 -2.54 -1.86 37.52
C THR A 500 -3.98 -1.47 37.23
N THR A 501 -4.88 -2.47 37.17
CA THR A 501 -6.30 -2.21 37.35
C THR A 501 -6.50 -1.75 38.79
N ARG A 502 -6.58 -0.43 39.01
CA ARG A 502 -7.21 0.14 40.21
C ARG A 502 -8.67 -0.33 40.22
N LYS A 503 -8.95 -1.39 40.96
CA LYS A 503 -10.31 -1.86 41.26
C LYS A 503 -10.91 -0.87 42.26
N TYR A 504 -11.94 -0.14 41.84
CA TYR A 504 -12.96 0.34 42.75
C TYR A 504 -13.84 -0.87 43.10
N ASP A 505 -13.83 -1.25 44.37
CA ASP A 505 -14.73 -2.26 44.94
C ASP A 505 -16.17 -1.71 44.97
N VAL A 506 -17.09 -2.40 44.30
CA VAL A 506 -18.50 -2.41 44.65
C VAL A 506 -18.95 -3.87 44.66
N SER A 507 -19.27 -4.34 45.85
CA SER A 507 -19.75 -5.68 46.16
C SER A 507 -21.17 -5.91 45.62
N ARG A 508 -21.47 -7.10 45.07
CA ARG A 508 -22.48 -8.05 45.61
C ARG A 508 -22.78 -9.22 44.66
N THR A 509 -22.59 -10.42 45.22
CA THR A 509 -23.47 -11.61 45.20
C THR A 509 -24.30 -11.92 43.94
N THR A 510 -24.07 -13.07 43.31
CA THR A 510 -24.75 -14.35 43.68
C THR A 510 -24.13 -15.54 42.95
N SER A 511 -24.04 -16.62 43.70
CA SER A 511 -23.70 -18.00 43.40
C SER A 511 -24.68 -18.67 42.41
N SER A 512 -24.18 -19.59 41.58
CA SER A 512 -24.78 -20.92 41.44
C SER A 512 -23.89 -21.87 40.61
N SER A 513 -23.52 -22.97 41.25
CA SER A 513 -23.03 -24.23 40.72
C SER A 513 -23.99 -24.89 39.72
N TYR A 514 -23.49 -25.58 38.69
CA TYR A 514 -23.61 -27.05 38.57
C TYR A 514 -22.84 -27.61 37.36
N SER A 515 -22.38 -28.83 37.57
CA SER A 515 -21.49 -29.67 36.77
C SER A 515 -22.08 -30.15 35.44
N ALA A 516 -21.20 -30.30 34.44
CA ALA A 516 -21.46 -31.00 33.18
C ALA A 516 -21.08 -32.49 33.28
N LEU A 517 -21.99 -33.37 32.88
CA LEU A 517 -21.75 -34.77 32.52
C LEU A 517 -22.05 -34.93 31.02
N HIS A 518 -21.13 -35.58 30.30
CA HIS A 518 -21.30 -36.14 28.96
C HIS A 518 -22.40 -37.21 28.91
N PRO A 519 -23.05 -37.45 27.75
CA PRO A 519 -22.63 -38.52 26.81
C PRO A 519 -22.79 -38.12 25.32
N LYS A 520 -21.87 -38.45 24.41
CA LYS A 520 -21.71 -39.69 23.61
C LYS A 520 -22.96 -40.19 22.86
N ASP A 521 -22.82 -40.13 21.53
CA ASP A 521 -23.29 -41.02 20.46
C ASP A 521 -24.77 -41.40 20.39
N GLN A 522 -25.43 -41.04 19.27
CA GLN A 522 -26.22 -42.00 18.49
C GLN A 522 -26.55 -41.51 17.07
N TYR A 523 -26.07 -42.30 16.13
CA TYR A 523 -26.42 -42.37 14.71
C TYR A 523 -27.80 -43.02 14.57
N GLN A 524 -28.74 -42.40 13.86
CA GLN A 524 -29.86 -43.12 13.22
C GLN A 524 -30.22 -42.47 11.88
N GLU A 525 -30.05 -43.28 10.83
CA GLU A 525 -30.56 -43.06 9.49
C GLU A 525 -32.09 -43.11 9.49
N THR A 526 -32.74 -42.15 8.83
CA THR A 526 -34.07 -42.37 8.26
C THR A 526 -34.09 -41.91 6.80
N LYS A 527 -34.37 -42.88 5.93
CA LYS A 527 -34.71 -42.68 4.53
C LYS A 527 -36.10 -42.05 4.44
N SER A 528 -36.25 -41.00 3.64
CA SER A 528 -37.55 -40.68 3.04
C SER A 528 -37.33 -40.17 1.61
N ASP A 529 -37.97 -40.90 0.68
CA ASP A 529 -38.04 -40.62 -0.73
C ASP A 529 -38.92 -39.40 -0.99
N PHE A 530 -38.33 -38.31 -1.50
CA PHE A 530 -39.02 -37.33 -2.32
C PHE A 530 -38.04 -36.82 -3.38
N GLY A 531 -38.38 -37.05 -4.66
CA GLY A 531 -37.54 -36.76 -5.81
C GLY A 531 -37.04 -35.31 -5.85
N ARG A 532 -35.73 -35.16 -5.68
CA ARG A 532 -34.97 -33.96 -6.02
C ARG A 532 -33.99 -34.31 -7.13
N HIS A 533 -33.89 -33.44 -8.12
CA HIS A 533 -32.78 -33.45 -9.07
C HIS A 533 -31.46 -33.49 -8.29
N SER A 534 -30.71 -34.57 -8.41
CA SER A 534 -29.41 -34.70 -7.76
C SER A 534 -28.47 -33.65 -8.33
N GLU A 535 -28.13 -32.64 -7.54
CA GLU A 535 -27.10 -31.66 -7.86
C GLU A 535 -25.78 -32.41 -8.10
N ARG A 536 -25.26 -32.32 -9.32
CA ARG A 536 -23.96 -32.92 -9.67
C ARG A 536 -22.86 -32.16 -8.96
N ILE A 537 -21.91 -32.90 -8.38
CA ILE A 537 -20.81 -32.34 -7.61
C ILE A 537 -19.85 -31.62 -8.59
N PRO A 538 -19.38 -30.39 -8.33
CA PRO A 538 -18.42 -29.72 -9.20
C PRO A 538 -17.16 -30.58 -9.41
N CYS A 539 -16.80 -30.81 -10.66
CA CYS A 539 -15.60 -31.56 -11.00
C CYS A 539 -14.37 -30.75 -10.55
N ARG A 540 -13.53 -31.34 -9.69
CA ARG A 540 -12.31 -30.68 -9.17
C ARG A 540 -11.32 -30.22 -10.25
N HIS A 541 -11.43 -30.79 -11.45
CA HIS A 541 -10.56 -30.49 -12.59
C HIS A 541 -11.14 -29.43 -13.53
N GLY A 542 -12.34 -28.91 -13.22
CA GLY A 542 -13.00 -27.85 -13.99
C GLY A 542 -13.10 -28.17 -15.48
N SER A 543 -12.95 -27.15 -16.33
CA SER A 543 -12.99 -27.28 -17.79
C SER A 543 -11.90 -28.19 -18.37
N ASN A 544 -10.84 -28.51 -17.60
CA ASN A 544 -9.70 -29.33 -18.01
C ASN A 544 -9.82 -30.83 -17.64
N CYS A 545 -10.97 -31.30 -17.15
CA CYS A 545 -11.17 -32.72 -16.85
C CYS A 545 -11.00 -33.61 -18.10
N TRP A 546 -10.06 -34.56 -18.09
CA TRP A 546 -9.90 -35.53 -19.18
C TRP A 546 -11.06 -36.51 -19.31
N ASP A 547 -11.77 -36.80 -18.21
CA ASP A 547 -12.95 -37.68 -18.17
C ASP A 547 -14.24 -36.97 -18.60
N ARG A 548 -14.15 -35.74 -19.12
CA ARG A 548 -15.30 -34.95 -19.60
C ARG A 548 -16.07 -35.61 -20.76
N ARG A 549 -15.49 -36.61 -21.42
CA ARG A 549 -16.18 -37.41 -22.46
C ARG A 549 -16.83 -38.68 -21.91
N ASP A 550 -16.57 -39.04 -20.66
CA ASP A 550 -17.19 -40.19 -20.02
C ASP A 550 -18.58 -39.80 -19.48
N ARG A 551 -19.61 -40.46 -20.02
CA ARG A 551 -21.00 -40.22 -19.70
C ARG A 551 -21.33 -40.60 -18.24
N GLN A 552 -20.64 -41.58 -17.66
CA GLN A 552 -20.79 -41.91 -16.25
C GLN A 552 -20.17 -40.85 -15.34
N HIS A 553 -19.00 -40.32 -15.71
CA HIS A 553 -18.38 -39.20 -15.02
C HIS A 553 -19.29 -37.96 -15.04
N CYS A 554 -19.74 -37.54 -16.22
CA CYS A 554 -20.63 -36.39 -16.38
C CYS A 554 -22.02 -36.59 -15.75
N SER A 555 -22.43 -37.83 -15.43
CA SER A 555 -23.67 -38.06 -14.68
C SER A 555 -23.55 -37.70 -13.19
N LYS A 556 -22.31 -37.72 -12.65
CA LYS A 556 -22.01 -37.47 -11.23
C LYS A 556 -21.39 -36.09 -10.98
N TYR A 557 -20.64 -35.57 -11.95
CA TYR A 557 -19.89 -34.32 -11.81
C TYR A 557 -20.30 -33.25 -12.83
N SER A 558 -20.30 -31.98 -12.41
CA SER A 558 -20.61 -30.81 -13.24
C SER A 558 -19.34 -30.06 -13.66
N HIS A 559 -19.33 -29.47 -14.87
CA HIS A 559 -18.22 -28.67 -15.38
C HIS A 559 -18.67 -27.23 -15.71
N PRO A 560 -17.77 -26.21 -15.60
CA PRO A 560 -18.14 -24.79 -15.72
C PRO A 560 -18.78 -24.37 -17.05
N ASP A 561 -18.49 -25.08 -18.16
CA ASP A 561 -18.94 -24.67 -19.50
C ASP A 561 -20.19 -25.43 -19.99
N GLU A 562 -20.83 -26.25 -19.15
CA GLU A 562 -21.95 -27.12 -19.58
C GLU A 562 -23.25 -26.36 -19.87
N GLN A 563 -23.40 -25.10 -19.41
CA GLN A 563 -24.60 -24.29 -19.69
C GLN A 563 -24.66 -23.73 -21.12
N ASP A 564 -23.53 -23.63 -21.83
CA ASP A 564 -23.48 -23.05 -23.19
C ASP A 564 -23.38 -24.07 -24.33
N GLN A 565 -23.20 -25.38 -24.04
CA GLN A 565 -22.90 -26.39 -25.07
C GLN A 565 -24.09 -27.15 -25.63
N GLN A 566 -25.34 -26.85 -25.26
CA GLN A 566 -26.52 -27.52 -25.84
C GLN A 566 -27.04 -26.90 -27.15
N ARG A 567 -26.40 -25.85 -27.68
CA ARG A 567 -26.80 -25.24 -28.96
C ARG A 567 -25.71 -25.44 -30.01
N VAL A 568 -25.96 -26.32 -30.97
CA VAL A 568 -25.06 -26.57 -32.10
C VAL A 568 -25.16 -25.39 -33.06
N SER A 569 -24.05 -24.75 -33.41
CA SER A 569 -24.02 -23.64 -34.36
C SER A 569 -24.56 -24.07 -35.74
N CYS A 570 -25.25 -23.16 -36.44
CA CYS A 570 -25.75 -23.46 -37.78
C CYS A 570 -24.61 -23.81 -38.74
N ARG A 571 -24.68 -24.97 -39.40
CA ARG A 571 -23.63 -25.44 -40.34
C ARG A 571 -23.43 -24.49 -41.52
N HIS A 572 -24.43 -23.68 -41.86
CA HIS A 572 -24.37 -22.74 -42.98
C HIS A 572 -23.82 -21.35 -42.60
N GLY A 573 -23.56 -21.09 -41.31
CA GLY A 573 -22.98 -19.84 -40.83
C GLY A 573 -23.68 -18.60 -41.39
N TYR A 574 -22.90 -17.63 -41.87
CA TYR A 574 -23.41 -16.37 -42.45
C TYR A 574 -24.30 -16.55 -43.69
N GLY A 575 -24.18 -17.68 -44.40
CA GLY A 575 -24.94 -18.01 -45.60
C GLY A 575 -26.25 -18.75 -45.34
N CYS A 576 -26.68 -18.91 -44.08
CA CYS A 576 -27.96 -19.55 -43.79
C CYS A 576 -29.14 -18.71 -44.27
N HIS A 577 -29.95 -19.27 -45.18
CA HIS A 577 -31.18 -18.62 -45.66
C HIS A 577 -32.28 -18.59 -44.60
N ASP A 578 -32.24 -19.49 -43.62
CA ASP A 578 -33.24 -19.61 -42.55
C ASP A 578 -32.87 -18.82 -41.28
N LYS A 579 -31.84 -17.97 -41.33
CA LYS A 579 -31.36 -17.21 -40.17
C LYS A 579 -32.38 -16.23 -39.56
N HIS A 580 -33.48 -15.96 -40.27
CA HIS A 580 -34.58 -15.12 -39.81
C HIS A 580 -35.83 -15.93 -39.38
N ASP A 581 -35.79 -17.26 -39.51
CA ASP A 581 -36.87 -18.13 -39.01
C ASP A 581 -36.73 -18.30 -37.49
N ALA A 582 -37.78 -17.94 -36.75
CA ALA A 582 -37.74 -17.90 -35.29
C ALA A 582 -37.50 -19.28 -34.66
N HIS A 583 -37.99 -20.35 -35.29
CA HIS A 583 -37.78 -21.71 -34.82
C HIS A 583 -36.33 -22.17 -35.09
N HIS A 584 -35.79 -21.89 -36.27
CA HIS A 584 -34.41 -22.16 -36.63
C HIS A 584 -33.40 -21.43 -35.74
N SER A 585 -33.55 -20.10 -35.59
CA SER A 585 -32.62 -19.26 -34.80
C SER A 585 -32.63 -19.60 -33.30
N SER A 586 -33.74 -20.14 -32.78
CA SER A 586 -33.79 -20.64 -31.40
C SER A 586 -32.93 -21.89 -31.16
N LYS A 587 -32.72 -22.70 -32.22
CA LYS A 587 -32.06 -24.01 -32.15
C LYS A 587 -30.62 -23.97 -32.66
N TYR A 588 -30.32 -23.11 -33.62
CA TYR A 588 -29.01 -22.98 -34.26
C TYR A 588 -28.54 -21.51 -34.24
N PRO A 589 -27.72 -21.10 -33.25
CA PRO A 589 -27.26 -19.73 -33.15
C PRO A 589 -26.34 -19.36 -34.33
N HIS A 590 -26.46 -18.10 -34.77
CA HIS A 590 -25.61 -17.47 -35.79
C HIS A 590 -24.75 -16.39 -35.11
N LEU A 591 -23.50 -16.23 -35.54
CA LEU A 591 -22.49 -15.38 -34.87
C LEU A 591 -22.90 -13.91 -34.70
N ASP A 592 -23.84 -13.40 -35.50
CA ASP A 592 -24.34 -12.01 -35.39
C ASP A 592 -25.16 -11.76 -34.12
N GLU A 593 -25.82 -12.77 -33.56
CA GLU A 593 -26.66 -12.59 -32.35
C GLU A 593 -25.83 -12.54 -31.05
N GLN A 594 -24.65 -13.18 -31.02
CA GLN A 594 -23.77 -13.13 -29.85
C GLN A 594 -23.07 -11.77 -29.72
N TYR A 595 -22.80 -11.08 -30.82
CA TYR A 595 -22.20 -9.75 -30.80
C TYR A 595 -23.21 -8.63 -30.47
N GLN A 596 -24.49 -8.80 -30.82
CA GLN A 596 -25.52 -7.78 -30.56
C GLN A 596 -26.08 -7.81 -29.13
N ARG A 597 -26.00 -8.93 -28.40
CA ARG A 597 -26.51 -9.00 -27.01
C ARG A 597 -25.61 -8.38 -25.95
N VAL A 598 -24.35 -8.06 -26.26
CA VAL A 598 -23.40 -7.48 -25.29
C VAL A 598 -23.42 -5.94 -25.26
N ARG A 599 -24.21 -5.28 -26.12
CA ARG A 599 -24.36 -3.82 -26.06
C ARG A 599 -25.81 -3.39 -26.24
N GLY A 600 -26.49 -3.20 -25.12
CA GLY A 600 -27.63 -2.30 -25.07
C GLY A 600 -27.13 -0.86 -25.16
N PHE A 601 -27.07 -0.30 -26.38
CA PHE A 601 -26.95 1.14 -26.58
C PHE A 601 -27.82 1.58 -27.76
N ASP A 602 -28.55 2.66 -27.47
CA ASP A 602 -29.50 3.35 -28.31
C ASP A 602 -28.82 4.08 -29.49
N HIS A 603 -29.64 4.47 -30.46
CA HIS A 603 -29.40 4.67 -31.89
C HIS A 603 -28.23 5.57 -32.41
N ARG A 604 -27.71 5.15 -33.58
CA ARG A 604 -26.93 5.87 -34.64
C ARG A 604 -25.41 5.98 -34.50
N GLN A 605 -24.69 4.89 -34.73
CA GLN A 605 -23.30 4.98 -35.21
C GLN A 605 -23.27 4.85 -36.75
N LYS A 606 -22.82 5.90 -37.43
CA LYS A 606 -22.56 5.87 -38.88
C LYS A 606 -21.33 4.99 -39.14
N ILE A 607 -21.35 4.24 -40.23
CA ILE A 607 -20.25 3.35 -40.64
C ILE A 607 -19.15 4.20 -41.28
N ALA A 608 -17.87 3.98 -41.00
CA ALA A 608 -16.79 4.76 -41.63
C ALA A 608 -16.86 4.65 -43.17
N CYS A 609 -16.88 5.79 -43.87
CA CYS A 609 -16.91 5.81 -45.32
C CYS A 609 -15.60 5.24 -45.87
N LYS A 610 -15.70 4.22 -46.73
CA LYS A 610 -14.53 3.56 -47.36
C LYS A 610 -13.66 4.50 -48.19
N HIS A 611 -14.19 5.65 -48.59
CA HIS A 611 -13.45 6.66 -49.37
C HIS A 611 -12.82 7.76 -48.50
N GLY A 612 -13.04 7.73 -47.18
CA GLY A 612 -12.49 8.69 -46.22
C GLY A 612 -12.74 10.14 -46.66
N ILE A 613 -11.73 11.00 -46.51
CA ILE A 613 -11.81 12.42 -46.90
C ILE A 613 -12.02 12.64 -48.42
N ASN A 614 -11.83 11.61 -49.24
CA ASN A 614 -11.97 11.67 -50.71
C ASN A 614 -13.35 11.19 -51.20
N CYS A 615 -14.35 11.07 -50.32
CA CYS A 615 -15.70 10.69 -50.72
C CYS A 615 -16.33 11.76 -51.62
N ARG A 616 -16.73 11.39 -52.84
CA ARG A 616 -17.42 12.30 -53.77
C ARG A 616 -18.87 12.61 -53.34
N ASP A 617 -19.42 11.79 -52.47
CA ASP A 617 -20.80 11.87 -51.97
C ASP A 617 -20.87 12.53 -50.59
N ILE A 618 -19.81 13.24 -50.16
CA ILE A 618 -19.74 13.89 -48.83
C ILE A 618 -20.82 14.96 -48.61
N ASN A 619 -21.45 15.44 -49.69
CA ASN A 619 -22.57 16.39 -49.64
C ASN A 619 -23.95 15.73 -49.85
N ASP A 620 -24.02 14.41 -50.09
CA ASP A 620 -25.29 13.69 -50.22
C ASP A 620 -25.85 13.39 -48.82
N HIS A 621 -27.00 13.97 -48.50
CA HIS A 621 -27.63 13.83 -47.18
C HIS A 621 -27.97 12.37 -46.83
N ASN A 622 -28.35 11.57 -47.83
CA ASN A 622 -28.68 10.16 -47.63
C ASN A 622 -27.42 9.33 -47.38
N HIS A 623 -26.32 9.65 -48.06
CA HIS A 623 -24.99 9.08 -47.80
C HIS A 623 -24.49 9.44 -46.39
N CYS A 624 -24.48 10.72 -46.05
CA CYS A 624 -24.00 11.22 -44.76
C CYS A 624 -24.90 10.82 -43.57
N SER A 625 -26.12 10.33 -43.81
CA SER A 625 -26.94 9.71 -42.75
C SER A 625 -26.48 8.31 -42.35
N LYS A 626 -25.74 7.63 -43.23
CA LYS A 626 -25.29 6.23 -43.09
C LYS A 626 -23.80 6.10 -42.82
N PHE A 627 -22.98 7.02 -43.33
CA PHE A 627 -21.53 6.94 -43.27
C PHE A 627 -20.87 8.16 -42.59
N SER A 628 -19.78 7.94 -41.84
CA SER A 628 -18.96 8.98 -41.21
C SER A 628 -17.66 9.24 -41.98
N HIS A 629 -17.24 10.50 -42.03
CA HIS A 629 -15.98 10.95 -42.64
C HIS A 629 -15.01 11.49 -41.57
N PRO A 630 -13.69 11.55 -41.83
CA PRO A 630 -12.68 11.97 -40.85
C PRO A 630 -12.81 13.41 -40.30
N ASN A 631 -13.75 14.21 -40.81
CA ASN A 631 -14.03 15.59 -40.37
C ASN A 631 -15.53 15.80 -39.99
N ASP A 632 -16.33 14.72 -39.86
CA ASP A 632 -17.75 14.76 -39.44
C ASP A 632 -17.95 14.86 -37.92
#